data_AF-A0A3B8QVI9-F1
#
_entry.id   AF-A0A3B8QVI9-F1
#
_cell.length_a   1.000
_cell.length_b   1.000
_cell.length_c   1.000
_cell.angle_alpha   90.00
_cell.angle_beta   90.00
_cell.angle_gamma   90.00
#
_symmetry.space_group_name_H-M   'P 1'
#
loop_
_entity.id
_entity.type
_entity.pdbx_description
1 polymer ?
#
loop_
_entity_poly.entity_id
_entity_poly.type
_entity_poly.pdbx_seq_one_letter_code
_entity_poly.pdbx_strand_id
1 'polypeptide(L)'
;MELTIIILCVVIVILLCVFFYYVPFFLWISARVSGVHVSMMQLVLMRIRKVPVAKIVQSMIEAHKAGLSDVTRDDLEAHYLAGGDFEKVVHALVSASKANIDLGFKMATAIDLAGRDVFQAVQMSVNPKVIETPPVTAVAKDGIQLIAIARVTVRANIRQLVGGAGEDTVLARVGEGIVSSIGSSESHKQVLENPDSISKVVLRKGLDSGTAFEILSIDIADIDIGKNIGAALQIDQSQADKNIAQAKAEERRAMAIALEQEMKARAQEARAKVIEAEAQLPLAMAEAFRSGNLGIMDYYKMKNVQSDTAMRDAIANPASPASSPI
;
A
#
# COMPACT_ATOMS: atom_id res chain seq x y z
N MET A 1 69.19 -59.02 11.68
CA MET A 1 68.51 -59.03 10.37
C MET A 1 66.99 -59.11 10.52
N GLU A 2 66.46 -59.93 11.43
CA GLU A 2 65.00 -60.01 11.64
C GLU A 2 64.40 -58.67 12.13
N LEU A 3 65.01 -58.00 13.12
CA LEU A 3 64.53 -56.72 13.64
C LEU A 3 64.54 -55.59 12.60
N THR A 4 65.56 -55.54 11.74
CA THR A 4 65.66 -54.55 10.65
C THR A 4 64.61 -54.78 9.56
N ILE A 5 64.28 -56.05 9.28
CA ILE A 5 63.21 -56.41 8.32
C ILE A 5 61.83 -56.06 8.91
N ILE A 6 61.64 -56.28 10.21
CA ILE A 6 60.39 -55.92 10.91
C ILE A 6 60.20 -54.40 10.94
N ILE A 7 61.23 -53.63 11.28
CA ILE A 7 61.17 -52.16 11.25
C ILE A 7 60.90 -51.63 9.83
N LEU A 8 61.55 -52.20 8.82
CA LEU A 8 61.31 -51.83 7.42
C LEU A 8 59.87 -52.14 6.99
N CYS A 9 59.33 -53.31 7.36
CA CYS A 9 57.94 -53.66 7.10
C CYS A 9 56.96 -52.70 7.80
N VAL A 10 57.21 -52.34 9.06
CA VAL A 10 56.38 -51.38 9.81
C VAL A 10 56.42 -50.00 9.15
N VAL A 11 57.58 -49.52 8.72
CA VAL A 11 57.71 -48.24 8.01
C VAL A 11 56.96 -48.28 6.68
N ILE A 12 57.05 -49.37 5.92
CA ILE A 12 56.32 -49.57 4.67
C ILE A 12 54.81 -49.57 4.90
N VAL A 13 54.33 -50.26 5.95
CA VAL A 13 52.92 -50.31 6.32
C VAL A 13 52.42 -48.93 6.74
N ILE A 14 53.18 -48.19 7.54
CA ILE A 14 52.84 -46.81 7.92
C ILE A 14 52.78 -45.91 6.69
N LEU A 15 53.76 -46.01 5.78
CA LEU A 15 53.80 -45.22 4.55
C LEU A 15 52.63 -45.56 3.62
N LEU A 16 52.25 -46.84 3.52
CA LEU A 16 51.05 -47.30 2.83
C LEU A 16 49.76 -46.77 3.46
N CYS A 17 49.64 -46.80 4.80
CA CYS A 17 48.47 -46.26 5.50
C CYS A 17 48.34 -44.75 5.29
N VAL A 18 49.44 -44.00 5.35
CA VAL A 18 49.46 -42.56 5.05
C VAL A 18 49.09 -42.31 3.59
N PHE A 19 49.64 -43.09 2.65
CA PHE A 19 49.32 -42.98 1.23
C PHE A 19 47.83 -43.22 0.95
N PHE A 20 47.26 -44.31 1.47
CA PHE A 20 45.83 -44.61 1.32
C PHE A 20 44.92 -43.62 2.05
N TYR A 21 45.38 -43.00 3.14
CA TYR A 21 44.63 -41.96 3.83
C TYR A 21 44.52 -40.69 2.97
N TYR A 22 45.60 -40.27 2.30
CA TYR A 22 45.62 -39.07 1.48
C TYR A 22 45.07 -39.27 0.07
N VAL A 23 45.25 -40.45 -0.51
CA VAL A 23 44.84 -40.76 -1.89
C VAL A 23 43.50 -41.51 -1.87
N PRO A 24 42.39 -40.89 -2.33
CA PRO A 24 41.08 -41.53 -2.35
C PRO A 24 40.97 -42.53 -3.53
N PHE A 25 41.65 -43.67 -3.40
CA PHE A 25 41.75 -44.70 -4.45
C PHE A 25 40.39 -45.28 -4.87
N PHE A 26 39.51 -45.57 -3.91
CA PHE A 26 38.17 -46.11 -4.19
C PHE A 26 37.28 -45.14 -4.98
N LEU A 27 37.36 -43.84 -4.69
CA LEU A 27 36.62 -42.80 -5.42
C LEU A 27 37.10 -42.66 -6.87
N TRP A 28 38.40 -42.79 -7.10
CA TRP A 28 38.98 -42.75 -8.44
C TRP A 28 38.51 -43.93 -9.31
N ILE A 29 38.46 -45.15 -8.74
CA ILE A 29 37.91 -46.31 -9.44
C ILE A 29 36.43 -46.06 -9.79
N SER A 30 35.63 -45.59 -8.83
CA SER A 30 34.20 -45.32 -9.04
C SER A 30 33.95 -44.29 -10.16
N ALA A 31 34.75 -43.22 -10.20
CA ALA A 31 34.71 -42.22 -11.28
C ALA A 31 35.03 -42.85 -12.64
N ARG A 32 36.10 -43.66 -12.71
CA ARG A 32 36.56 -44.27 -13.95
C ARG A 32 35.59 -45.31 -14.50
N VAL A 33 35.00 -46.13 -13.64
CA VAL A 33 33.96 -47.11 -14.01
C VAL A 33 32.70 -46.40 -14.52
N SER A 34 32.41 -45.21 -13.99
CA SER A 34 31.27 -44.39 -14.41
C SER A 34 31.53 -43.54 -15.66
N GLY A 35 32.68 -43.70 -16.33
CA GLY A 35 33.03 -42.96 -17.55
C GLY A 35 33.61 -41.56 -17.33
N VAL A 36 33.79 -41.14 -16.07
CA VAL A 36 34.30 -39.80 -15.73
C VAL A 36 35.83 -39.83 -15.62
N HIS A 37 36.49 -39.02 -16.45
CA HIS A 37 37.95 -38.99 -16.55
C HIS A 37 38.54 -37.99 -15.55
N VAL A 38 38.86 -38.45 -14.34
CA VAL A 38 39.53 -37.63 -13.31
C VAL A 38 40.91 -38.23 -12.99
N SER A 39 41.96 -37.40 -12.97
CA SER A 39 43.31 -37.88 -12.65
C SER A 39 43.52 -38.03 -11.13
N MET A 40 44.41 -38.94 -10.74
CA MET A 40 44.71 -39.18 -9.32
C MET A 40 45.31 -37.94 -8.65
N MET A 41 46.20 -37.22 -9.38
CA MET A 41 46.80 -35.96 -8.94
C MET A 41 45.75 -34.88 -8.69
N GLN A 42 44.74 -34.82 -9.54
CA GLN A 42 43.61 -33.90 -9.46
C GLN A 42 42.77 -34.10 -8.19
N LEU A 43 42.55 -35.35 -7.77
CA LEU A 43 41.83 -35.67 -6.52
C LEU A 43 42.64 -35.27 -5.28
N VAL A 44 43.97 -35.42 -5.33
CA VAL A 44 44.87 -34.98 -4.27
C VAL A 44 44.88 -33.44 -4.17
N LEU A 45 44.94 -32.73 -5.30
CA LEU A 45 44.90 -31.26 -5.34
C LEU A 45 43.61 -30.68 -4.74
N MET A 46 42.46 -31.30 -5.01
CA MET A 46 41.18 -30.86 -4.41
C MET A 46 41.18 -30.98 -2.89
N ARG A 47 41.79 -32.04 -2.36
CA ARG A 47 41.90 -32.25 -0.92
C ARG A 47 42.78 -31.20 -0.26
N ILE A 48 43.87 -30.80 -0.92
CA ILE A 48 44.73 -29.70 -0.47
C ILE A 48 43.95 -28.37 -0.43
N ARG A 49 43.08 -28.13 -1.43
CA ARG A 49 42.19 -26.96 -1.50
C ARG A 49 40.97 -27.04 -0.56
N LYS A 50 40.89 -28.07 0.30
CA LYS A 50 39.77 -28.33 1.24
C LYS A 50 38.40 -28.45 0.58
N VAL A 51 38.35 -28.93 -0.66
CA VAL A 51 37.12 -29.16 -1.41
C VAL A 51 36.59 -30.59 -1.14
N PRO A 52 35.27 -30.81 -0.94
CA PRO A 52 34.70 -32.13 -0.67
C PRO A 52 34.74 -33.02 -1.92
N VAL A 53 35.85 -33.75 -2.06
CA VAL A 53 36.16 -34.59 -3.24
C VAL A 53 35.07 -35.63 -3.53
N ALA A 54 34.52 -36.27 -2.50
CA ALA A 54 33.52 -37.33 -2.66
C ALA A 54 32.23 -36.81 -3.33
N LYS A 55 31.72 -35.66 -2.86
CA LYS A 55 30.50 -35.04 -3.35
C LYS A 55 30.64 -34.53 -4.78
N ILE A 56 31.80 -33.94 -5.13
CA ILE A 56 32.05 -33.49 -6.51
C ILE A 56 32.10 -34.67 -7.47
N VAL A 57 32.81 -35.75 -7.12
CA VAL A 57 32.89 -36.94 -7.98
C VAL A 57 31.49 -37.53 -8.19
N GLN A 58 30.67 -37.61 -7.14
CA GLN A 58 29.28 -38.08 -7.27
C GLN A 58 28.46 -37.18 -8.21
N SER A 59 28.53 -35.86 -8.03
CA SER A 59 27.82 -34.89 -8.87
C SER A 59 28.29 -34.96 -10.34
N MET A 60 29.59 -35.17 -10.59
CA MET A 60 30.11 -35.38 -11.94
C MET A 60 29.58 -36.68 -12.57
N ILE A 61 29.50 -37.76 -11.79
CA ILE A 61 28.95 -39.04 -12.26
C ILE A 61 27.46 -38.86 -12.63
N GLU A 62 26.69 -38.13 -11.83
CA GLU A 62 25.28 -37.84 -12.10
C GLU A 62 25.10 -36.98 -13.35
N ALA A 63 25.89 -35.91 -13.51
CA ALA A 63 25.86 -35.07 -14.70
C ALA A 63 26.22 -35.86 -15.98
N HIS A 64 27.29 -36.67 -15.93
CA HIS A 64 27.73 -37.48 -17.06
C HIS A 64 26.69 -38.53 -17.46
N LYS A 65 26.07 -39.21 -16.48
CA LYS A 65 24.99 -40.18 -16.73
C LYS A 65 23.73 -39.53 -17.30
N ALA A 66 23.50 -38.24 -17.03
CA ALA A 66 22.41 -37.47 -17.63
C ALA A 66 22.74 -36.92 -19.02
N GLY A 67 23.94 -37.19 -19.57
CA GLY A 67 24.35 -36.71 -20.89
C GLY A 67 24.84 -35.26 -20.89
N LEU A 68 25.01 -34.64 -19.72
CA LEU A 68 25.49 -33.27 -19.57
C LEU A 68 27.02 -33.24 -19.69
N SER A 69 27.51 -33.10 -20.92
CA SER A 69 28.94 -33.08 -21.24
C SER A 69 29.61 -31.73 -20.92
N ASP A 70 28.82 -30.68 -20.74
CA ASP A 70 29.29 -29.31 -20.54
C ASP A 70 29.74 -29.02 -19.10
N VAL A 71 29.50 -29.95 -18.17
CA VAL A 71 29.88 -29.78 -16.76
C VAL A 71 31.31 -30.26 -16.56
N THR A 72 32.25 -29.31 -16.47
CA THR A 72 33.64 -29.64 -16.18
C THR A 72 33.90 -29.70 -14.66
N ARG A 73 34.93 -30.45 -14.30
CA ARG A 73 35.42 -30.55 -12.93
C ARG A 73 35.83 -29.18 -12.37
N ASP A 74 36.55 -28.40 -13.18
CA ASP A 74 37.13 -27.13 -12.74
C ASP A 74 36.03 -26.10 -12.49
N ASP A 75 34.93 -26.16 -13.26
CA ASP A 75 33.76 -25.31 -13.04
C ASP A 75 33.01 -25.64 -11.75
N LEU A 76 32.85 -26.92 -11.41
CA LEU A 76 32.26 -27.35 -10.13
C LEU A 76 33.14 -26.95 -8.94
N GLU A 77 34.45 -27.08 -9.09
CA GLU A 77 35.42 -26.66 -8.07
C GLU A 77 35.39 -25.13 -7.88
N ALA A 78 35.36 -24.38 -8.97
CA ALA A 78 35.25 -22.92 -8.94
C ALA A 78 33.95 -22.45 -8.28
N HIS A 79 32.82 -23.10 -8.58
CA HIS A 79 31.53 -22.77 -7.97
C HIS A 79 31.51 -23.02 -6.46
N TYR A 80 32.07 -24.15 -6.02
CA TYR A 80 32.20 -24.45 -4.59
C TYR A 80 33.11 -23.44 -3.87
N LEU A 81 34.23 -23.06 -4.49
CA LEU A 81 35.14 -22.05 -3.94
C LEU A 81 34.52 -20.65 -3.90
N ALA A 82 33.58 -20.35 -4.81
CA ALA A 82 32.77 -19.13 -4.78
C ALA A 82 31.67 -19.15 -3.69
N GLY A 83 31.51 -20.28 -2.97
CA GLY A 83 30.54 -20.44 -1.89
C GLY A 83 29.17 -20.96 -2.32
N GLY A 84 29.03 -21.44 -3.55
CA GLY A 84 27.79 -22.02 -4.07
C GLY A 84 27.61 -23.52 -3.77
N ASP A 85 26.39 -23.99 -3.94
CA ASP A 85 26.00 -25.39 -3.76
C ASP A 85 25.95 -26.11 -5.12
N PHE A 86 27.01 -26.85 -5.42
CA PHE A 86 27.11 -27.60 -6.68
C PHE A 86 26.17 -28.82 -6.74
N GLU A 87 25.74 -29.39 -5.61
CA GLU A 87 24.83 -30.56 -5.61
C GLU A 87 23.46 -30.14 -6.14
N LYS A 88 22.94 -29.00 -5.65
CA LYS A 88 21.68 -28.43 -6.13
C LYS A 88 21.73 -28.04 -7.60
N VAL A 89 22.82 -27.40 -8.04
CA VAL A 89 23.02 -27.01 -9.44
C VAL A 89 23.00 -28.24 -10.36
N VAL A 90 23.71 -29.31 -10.01
CA VAL A 90 23.75 -30.52 -10.82
C VAL A 90 22.40 -31.23 -10.85
N HIS A 91 21.72 -31.39 -9.71
CA HIS A 91 20.37 -31.96 -9.70
C HIS A 91 19.36 -31.13 -10.52
N ALA A 92 19.47 -29.80 -10.48
CA ALA A 92 18.65 -28.91 -11.29
C ALA A 92 18.93 -29.08 -12.78
N LEU A 93 20.20 -29.17 -13.19
CA LEU A 93 20.60 -29.41 -14.59
C LEU A 93 20.10 -30.77 -15.11
N VAL A 94 20.21 -31.83 -14.31
CA VAL A 94 19.69 -33.15 -14.65
C VAL A 94 18.18 -33.10 -14.83
N SER A 95 17.48 -32.39 -13.95
CA SER A 95 16.01 -32.22 -14.02
C SER A 95 15.60 -31.40 -15.24
N ALA A 96 16.34 -30.33 -15.55
CA ALA A 96 16.11 -29.48 -16.71
C ALA A 96 16.32 -30.26 -18.02
N SER A 97 17.40 -31.04 -18.11
CA SER A 97 17.68 -31.89 -19.28
C SER A 97 16.58 -32.93 -19.52
N LYS A 98 16.09 -33.60 -18.47
CA LYS A 98 14.96 -34.54 -18.57
C LYS A 98 13.66 -33.87 -18.99
N ALA A 99 13.46 -32.62 -18.61
CA ALA A 99 12.30 -31.81 -19.00
C ALA A 99 12.48 -31.05 -20.32
N ASN A 100 13.59 -31.27 -21.04
CA ASN A 100 13.94 -30.58 -22.28
C ASN A 100 13.98 -29.05 -22.15
N ILE A 101 14.46 -28.56 -21.01
CA ILE A 101 14.65 -27.16 -20.70
C ILE A 101 16.11 -26.77 -20.94
N ASP A 102 16.32 -25.70 -21.71
CA ASP A 102 17.64 -25.13 -21.98
C ASP A 102 18.16 -24.36 -20.76
N LEU A 103 18.91 -25.06 -19.90
CA LEU A 103 19.61 -24.50 -18.74
C LEU A 103 21.11 -24.80 -18.86
N GLY A 104 21.89 -23.76 -19.17
CA GLY A 104 23.35 -23.86 -19.20
C GLY A 104 23.97 -23.86 -17.80
N PHE A 105 25.12 -24.53 -17.63
CA PHE A 105 25.83 -24.59 -16.35
C PHE A 105 26.12 -23.20 -15.76
N LYS A 106 26.59 -22.26 -16.59
CA LYS A 106 26.89 -20.88 -16.16
C LYS A 106 25.67 -20.11 -15.65
N MET A 107 24.49 -20.39 -16.21
CA MET A 107 23.26 -19.75 -15.78
C MET A 107 22.80 -20.35 -14.45
N ALA A 108 22.86 -21.68 -14.32
CA ALA A 108 22.52 -22.38 -13.08
C ALA A 108 23.40 -21.92 -11.90
N THR A 109 24.72 -21.78 -12.11
CA THR A 109 25.62 -21.25 -11.07
C THR A 109 25.34 -19.80 -10.73
N ALA A 110 24.99 -18.96 -11.71
CA ALA A 110 24.61 -17.58 -11.47
C ALA A 110 23.32 -17.45 -10.63
N ILE A 111 22.34 -18.33 -10.85
CA ILE A 111 21.10 -18.38 -10.06
C ILE A 111 21.39 -18.76 -8.60
N ASP A 112 22.24 -19.77 -8.39
CA ASP A 112 22.62 -20.23 -7.06
C ASP A 112 23.41 -19.16 -6.29
N LEU A 113 24.39 -18.52 -6.94
CA LEU A 113 25.16 -17.41 -6.35
C LEU A 113 24.30 -16.17 -6.06
N ALA A 114 23.21 -15.97 -6.80
CA ALA A 114 22.22 -14.94 -6.52
C ALA A 114 21.33 -15.27 -5.29
N GLY A 115 21.56 -16.42 -4.64
CA GLY A 115 20.83 -16.87 -3.46
C GLY A 115 19.44 -17.44 -3.78
N ARG A 116 19.18 -17.83 -5.04
CA ARG A 116 17.92 -18.46 -5.45
C ARG A 116 18.11 -19.96 -5.63
N ASP A 117 17.11 -20.74 -5.26
CA ASP A 117 17.16 -22.20 -5.43
C ASP A 117 16.89 -22.59 -6.90
N VAL A 118 17.94 -23.01 -7.59
CA VAL A 118 17.89 -23.43 -9.00
C VAL A 118 16.99 -24.64 -9.19
N PHE A 119 17.02 -25.59 -8.25
CA PHE A 119 16.25 -26.83 -8.35
C PHE A 119 14.76 -26.54 -8.26
N GLN A 120 14.37 -25.70 -7.29
CA GLN A 120 12.98 -25.26 -7.17
C GLN A 120 12.50 -24.52 -8.42
N ALA A 121 13.35 -23.66 -9.01
CA ALA A 121 12.99 -22.93 -10.23
C ALA A 121 12.76 -23.86 -11.42
N VAL A 122 13.61 -24.88 -11.62
CA VAL A 122 13.41 -25.89 -12.67
C VAL A 122 12.13 -26.69 -12.40
N GLN A 123 11.89 -27.11 -11.16
CA GLN A 123 10.69 -27.85 -10.80
C GLN A 123 9.41 -27.04 -11.07
N MET A 124 9.42 -25.76 -10.74
CA MET A 124 8.32 -24.83 -11.01
C MET A 124 8.14 -24.54 -12.51
N SER A 125 9.22 -24.66 -13.29
CA SER A 125 9.15 -24.56 -14.75
C SER A 125 8.38 -25.75 -15.36
N VAL A 126 8.63 -26.96 -14.84
CA VAL A 126 7.96 -28.20 -15.26
C VAL A 126 6.54 -28.30 -14.74
N ASN A 127 6.34 -28.01 -13.45
CA ASN A 127 5.06 -28.05 -12.78
C ASN A 127 4.71 -26.65 -12.24
N PRO A 128 3.86 -25.90 -12.96
CA PRO A 128 3.43 -24.57 -12.53
C PRO A 128 2.81 -24.59 -11.14
N LYS A 129 2.98 -23.49 -10.41
CA LYS A 129 2.40 -23.31 -9.08
C LYS A 129 1.26 -22.30 -9.16
N VAL A 130 0.19 -22.56 -8.42
CA VAL A 130 -0.92 -21.61 -8.25
C VAL A 130 -0.64 -20.76 -7.00
N ILE A 131 -0.71 -19.43 -7.17
CA ILE A 131 -0.54 -18.46 -6.10
C ILE A 131 -1.79 -17.59 -6.03
N GLU A 132 -2.34 -17.40 -4.84
CA GLU A 132 -3.50 -16.53 -4.64
C GLU A 132 -3.05 -15.10 -4.35
N THR A 133 -3.72 -14.13 -4.98
CA THR A 133 -3.51 -12.72 -4.69
C THR A 133 -4.13 -12.34 -3.34
N PRO A 134 -3.58 -11.36 -2.61
CA PRO A 134 -4.32 -10.73 -1.53
C PRO A 134 -5.65 -10.15 -2.05
N PRO A 135 -6.68 -10.00 -1.21
CA PRO A 135 -7.97 -9.47 -1.64
C PRO A 135 -7.82 -8.04 -2.17
N VAL A 136 -8.16 -7.85 -3.44
CA VAL A 136 -8.04 -6.57 -4.15
C VAL A 136 -9.38 -5.85 -4.13
N THR A 137 -9.41 -4.63 -3.61
CA THR A 137 -10.63 -3.81 -3.54
C THR A 137 -10.62 -2.76 -4.66
N ALA A 138 -11.71 -2.66 -5.40
CA ALA A 138 -11.88 -1.67 -6.47
C ALA A 138 -13.34 -1.20 -6.55
N VAL A 139 -13.56 -0.05 -7.17
CA VAL A 139 -14.90 0.56 -7.31
C VAL A 139 -15.23 0.67 -8.79
N ALA A 140 -16.38 0.13 -9.20
CA ALA A 140 -16.87 0.30 -10.57
C ALA A 140 -17.44 1.73 -10.77
N LYS A 141 -17.68 2.12 -12.03
CA LYS A 141 -18.19 3.48 -12.34
C LYS A 141 -19.58 3.77 -11.74
N ASP A 142 -20.35 2.74 -11.42
CA ASP A 142 -21.63 2.85 -10.70
C ASP A 142 -21.49 3.10 -9.19
N GLY A 143 -20.25 3.22 -8.68
CA GLY A 143 -19.97 3.55 -7.29
C GLY A 143 -20.04 2.36 -6.33
N ILE A 144 -20.17 1.13 -6.84
CA ILE A 144 -20.22 -0.08 -6.02
C ILE A 144 -18.82 -0.68 -5.90
N GLN A 145 -18.45 -1.01 -4.67
CA GLN A 145 -17.19 -1.67 -4.36
C GLN A 145 -17.28 -3.16 -4.67
N LEU A 146 -16.25 -3.69 -5.32
CA LEU A 146 -16.02 -5.11 -5.53
C LEU A 146 -14.70 -5.51 -4.85
N ILE A 147 -14.69 -6.69 -4.24
CA ILE A 147 -13.51 -7.32 -3.65
C ILE A 147 -13.23 -8.57 -4.45
N ALA A 148 -12.13 -8.59 -5.19
CA ALA A 148 -11.76 -9.70 -6.05
C ALA A 148 -10.54 -10.44 -5.51
N ILE A 149 -10.58 -11.76 -5.56
CA ILE A 149 -9.45 -12.65 -5.27
C ILE A 149 -9.12 -13.40 -6.56
N ALA A 150 -7.87 -13.35 -7.01
CA ALA A 150 -7.41 -14.06 -8.20
C ALA A 150 -6.41 -15.16 -7.85
N ARG A 151 -6.50 -16.27 -8.57
CA ARG A 151 -5.52 -17.35 -8.64
C ARG A 151 -4.65 -17.14 -9.86
N VAL A 152 -3.36 -16.93 -9.64
CA VAL A 152 -2.38 -16.75 -10.71
C VAL A 152 -1.58 -18.04 -10.82
N THR A 153 -1.67 -18.68 -11.98
CA THR A 153 -0.82 -19.83 -12.30
C THR A 153 0.46 -19.31 -12.91
N VAL A 154 1.57 -19.44 -12.19
CA VAL A 154 2.89 -18.96 -12.62
C VAL A 154 3.86 -20.11 -12.87
N ARG A 155 4.73 -19.90 -13.86
CA ARG A 155 5.87 -20.74 -14.19
C ARG A 155 7.15 -19.93 -14.01
N ALA A 156 8.24 -20.56 -13.58
CA ALA A 156 9.53 -19.87 -13.53
C ALA A 156 10.11 -19.68 -14.94
N ASN A 157 10.52 -18.44 -15.26
CA ASN A 157 11.26 -18.11 -16.47
C ASN A 157 12.77 -18.17 -16.18
N ILE A 158 13.40 -19.25 -16.62
CA ILE A 158 14.79 -19.56 -16.30
C ILE A 158 15.77 -18.51 -16.83
N ARG A 159 15.47 -17.89 -17.97
CA ARG A 159 16.33 -16.86 -18.59
C ARG A 159 16.37 -15.57 -17.80
N GLN A 160 15.28 -15.22 -17.12
CA GLN A 160 15.11 -13.96 -16.39
C GLN A 160 15.11 -14.14 -14.86
N LEU A 161 15.46 -15.33 -14.38
CA LEU A 161 15.48 -15.65 -12.96
C LEU A 161 16.54 -14.84 -12.17
N VAL A 162 17.64 -14.47 -12.84
CA VAL A 162 18.69 -13.59 -12.29
C VAL A 162 18.37 -12.15 -12.66
N GLY A 163 18.11 -11.30 -11.67
CA GLY A 163 17.80 -9.88 -11.85
C GLY A 163 16.34 -9.56 -12.21
N GLY A 164 15.51 -10.56 -12.49
CA GLY A 164 14.08 -10.38 -12.69
C GLY A 164 13.33 -10.08 -11.39
N ALA A 165 12.18 -9.41 -11.53
CA ALA A 165 11.29 -9.12 -10.41
C ALA A 165 10.65 -10.41 -9.84
N GLY A 166 10.43 -10.43 -8.52
CA GLY A 166 9.94 -11.60 -7.78
C GLY A 166 8.42 -11.83 -7.87
N GLU A 167 7.95 -12.86 -7.16
CA GLU A 167 6.51 -13.23 -7.10
C GLU A 167 5.65 -12.05 -6.61
N ASP A 168 6.10 -11.32 -5.59
CA ASP A 168 5.36 -10.19 -5.02
C ASP A 168 5.09 -9.08 -6.05
N THR A 169 6.05 -8.84 -6.95
CA THR A 169 5.89 -7.83 -8.01
C THR A 169 4.89 -8.30 -9.07
N VAL A 170 4.88 -9.59 -9.39
CA VAL A 170 3.88 -10.18 -10.30
C VAL A 170 2.48 -10.04 -9.69
N LEU A 171 2.31 -10.40 -8.41
CA LEU A 171 1.03 -10.27 -7.71
C LEU A 171 0.55 -8.81 -7.64
N ALA A 172 1.45 -7.86 -7.37
CA ALA A 172 1.12 -6.44 -7.35
C ALA A 172 0.66 -5.93 -8.72
N ARG A 173 1.35 -6.32 -9.80
CA ARG A 173 0.98 -5.96 -11.18
C ARG A 173 -0.35 -6.58 -11.61
N VAL A 174 -0.60 -7.83 -11.23
CA VAL A 174 -1.90 -8.48 -11.45
C VAL A 174 -2.99 -7.75 -10.67
N GLY A 175 -2.73 -7.37 -9.41
CA GLY A 175 -3.64 -6.58 -8.59
C GLY A 175 -3.98 -5.23 -9.22
N GLU A 176 -2.98 -4.49 -9.71
CA GLU A 176 -3.17 -3.24 -10.45
C GLU A 176 -4.04 -3.45 -11.70
N GLY A 177 -3.76 -4.53 -12.45
CA GLY A 177 -4.56 -4.92 -13.60
C GLY A 177 -6.03 -5.16 -13.26
N ILE A 178 -6.30 -5.87 -12.17
CA ILE A 178 -7.66 -6.15 -11.66
C ILE A 178 -8.35 -4.85 -11.25
N VAL A 179 -7.69 -3.98 -10.48
CA VAL A 179 -8.23 -2.67 -10.08
C VAL A 179 -8.59 -1.84 -11.30
N SER A 180 -7.69 -1.77 -12.28
CA SER A 180 -7.90 -1.03 -13.52
C SER A 180 -9.08 -1.59 -14.34
N SER A 181 -9.25 -2.91 -14.38
CA SER A 181 -10.35 -3.55 -15.10
C SER A 181 -11.70 -3.32 -14.42
N ILE A 182 -11.76 -3.42 -13.08
CA ILE A 182 -12.98 -3.15 -12.33
C ILE A 182 -13.35 -1.66 -12.42
N GLY A 183 -12.38 -0.76 -12.24
CA GLY A 183 -12.61 0.68 -12.31
C GLY A 183 -13.00 1.22 -13.69
N SER A 184 -12.66 0.48 -14.76
CA SER A 184 -13.08 0.84 -16.12
C SER A 184 -14.48 0.32 -16.50
N SER A 185 -15.02 -0.63 -15.73
CA SER A 185 -16.34 -1.23 -15.96
C SER A 185 -17.47 -0.24 -15.63
N GLU A 186 -18.53 -0.25 -16.45
CA GLU A 186 -19.65 0.69 -16.27
C GLU A 186 -20.50 0.35 -15.06
N SER A 187 -20.68 -0.94 -14.80
CA SER A 187 -21.43 -1.42 -13.64
C SER A 187 -20.80 -2.67 -13.03
N HIS A 188 -20.96 -2.84 -11.71
CA HIS A 188 -20.58 -4.05 -11.00
C HIS A 188 -21.25 -5.31 -11.57
N LYS A 189 -22.46 -5.20 -12.16
CA LYS A 189 -23.16 -6.34 -12.78
C LYS A 189 -22.38 -6.91 -13.95
N GLN A 190 -21.76 -6.07 -14.77
CA GLN A 190 -20.97 -6.50 -15.93
C GLN A 190 -19.78 -7.38 -15.50
N VAL A 191 -19.16 -7.01 -14.38
CA VAL A 191 -18.05 -7.76 -13.79
C VAL A 191 -18.51 -9.11 -13.24
N LEU A 192 -19.68 -9.15 -12.59
CA LEU A 192 -20.26 -10.38 -12.05
C LEU A 192 -20.77 -11.32 -13.14
N GLU A 193 -21.31 -10.79 -14.24
CA GLU A 193 -21.78 -11.58 -15.38
C GLU A 193 -20.61 -12.28 -16.11
N ASN A 194 -19.45 -11.62 -16.22
CA ASN A 194 -18.29 -12.16 -16.93
C ASN A 194 -16.97 -11.85 -16.21
N PRO A 195 -16.63 -12.54 -15.10
CA PRO A 195 -15.38 -12.31 -14.37
C PRO A 195 -14.13 -12.59 -15.22
N ASP A 196 -14.25 -13.48 -16.21
CA ASP A 196 -13.19 -13.83 -17.17
C ASP A 196 -12.84 -12.68 -18.14
N SER A 197 -13.63 -11.61 -18.21
CA SER A 197 -13.20 -10.43 -18.98
C SER A 197 -12.02 -9.72 -18.30
N ILE A 198 -11.95 -9.77 -16.96
CA ILE A 198 -10.85 -9.16 -16.19
C ILE A 198 -9.54 -9.86 -16.54
N SER A 199 -9.49 -11.19 -16.42
CA SER A 199 -8.29 -11.99 -16.71
C SER A 199 -7.73 -11.72 -18.11
N LYS A 200 -8.59 -11.68 -19.14
CA LYS A 200 -8.20 -11.40 -20.53
C LYS A 200 -7.61 -10.01 -20.73
N VAL A 201 -8.19 -8.99 -20.10
CA VAL A 201 -7.69 -7.60 -20.18
C VAL A 201 -6.35 -7.49 -19.48
N VAL A 202 -6.20 -8.15 -18.33
CA VAL A 202 -5.00 -8.14 -17.49
C VAL A 202 -3.85 -8.89 -18.17
N LEU A 203 -4.09 -10.07 -18.74
CA LEU A 203 -3.10 -10.84 -19.50
C LEU A 203 -2.60 -10.09 -20.75
N ARG A 204 -3.48 -9.35 -21.44
CA ARG A 204 -3.10 -8.58 -22.64
C ARG A 204 -2.09 -7.47 -22.36
N LYS A 205 -1.99 -6.98 -21.12
CA LYS A 205 -1.05 -5.92 -20.74
C LYS A 205 0.41 -6.41 -20.61
N GLY A 206 0.69 -7.72 -20.69
CA GLY A 206 2.06 -8.25 -20.63
C GLY A 206 2.75 -8.00 -19.29
N LEU A 207 2.08 -8.40 -18.20
CA LEU A 207 2.52 -8.13 -16.82
C LEU A 207 3.80 -8.88 -16.41
N ASP A 208 4.15 -9.89 -17.19
CA ASP A 208 5.31 -10.78 -17.08
C ASP A 208 6.59 -10.20 -17.71
N SER A 209 6.52 -8.99 -18.28
CA SER A 209 7.72 -8.35 -18.83
C SER A 209 8.72 -7.98 -17.72
N GLY A 210 9.90 -8.59 -17.76
CA GLY A 210 11.01 -8.33 -16.83
C GLY A 210 10.86 -9.01 -15.46
N THR A 211 9.99 -10.01 -15.34
CA THR A 211 9.82 -10.80 -14.12
C THR A 211 10.56 -12.14 -14.22
N ALA A 212 10.93 -12.69 -13.08
CA ALA A 212 11.49 -14.04 -13.00
C ALA A 212 10.45 -15.15 -13.27
N PHE A 213 9.19 -14.77 -13.46
CA PHE A 213 8.04 -15.64 -13.64
C PHE A 213 7.28 -15.27 -14.91
N GLU A 214 6.72 -16.27 -15.55
CA GLU A 214 5.79 -16.18 -16.67
C GLU A 214 4.39 -16.55 -16.18
N ILE A 215 3.39 -15.76 -16.56
CA ILE A 215 2.00 -15.97 -16.15
C ILE A 215 1.32 -16.84 -17.19
N LEU A 216 0.87 -18.04 -16.79
CA LEU A 216 0.14 -18.95 -17.66
C LEU A 216 -1.35 -18.63 -17.69
N SER A 217 -1.95 -18.45 -16.51
CA SER A 217 -3.36 -18.08 -16.37
C SER A 217 -3.55 -17.16 -15.17
N ILE A 218 -4.59 -16.34 -15.27
CA ILE A 218 -5.13 -15.56 -14.16
C ILE A 218 -6.60 -15.93 -14.10
N ASP A 219 -7.00 -16.58 -13.03
CA ASP A 219 -8.37 -17.05 -12.82
C ASP A 219 -8.96 -16.27 -11.65
N ILE A 220 -10.15 -15.68 -11.80
CA ILE A 220 -10.80 -15.01 -10.66
C ILE A 220 -11.45 -16.08 -9.79
N ALA A 221 -10.95 -16.23 -8.56
CA ALA A 221 -11.41 -17.25 -7.62
C ALA A 221 -12.70 -16.82 -6.92
N ASP A 222 -12.81 -15.54 -6.57
CA ASP A 222 -13.96 -15.00 -5.87
C ASP A 222 -14.16 -13.50 -6.17
N ILE A 223 -15.42 -13.05 -6.18
CA ILE A 223 -15.81 -11.64 -6.31
C ILE A 223 -16.95 -11.35 -5.34
N ASP A 224 -16.65 -10.59 -4.30
CA ASP A 224 -17.63 -10.12 -3.33
C ASP A 224 -18.09 -8.69 -3.62
N ILE A 225 -19.36 -8.41 -3.33
CA ILE A 225 -19.92 -7.06 -3.35
C ILE A 225 -19.69 -6.41 -1.99
N GLY A 226 -18.96 -5.31 -1.97
CA GLY A 226 -18.67 -4.52 -0.79
C GLY A 226 -19.71 -3.43 -0.53
N LYS A 227 -19.23 -2.24 -0.14
CA LYS A 227 -20.08 -1.09 0.15
C LYS A 227 -20.46 -0.32 -1.12
N ASN A 228 -21.61 0.33 -1.10
CA ASN A 228 -21.95 1.34 -2.10
C ASN A 228 -21.28 2.67 -1.71
N ILE A 229 -20.08 2.89 -2.25
CA ILE A 229 -19.27 4.08 -1.99
C ILE A 229 -19.93 5.31 -2.61
N GLY A 230 -20.58 5.16 -3.78
CA GLY A 230 -21.33 6.24 -4.42
C GLY A 230 -22.43 6.80 -3.51
N ALA A 231 -23.24 5.93 -2.92
CA ALA A 231 -24.29 6.32 -1.98
C ALA A 231 -23.71 6.94 -0.69
N ALA A 232 -22.62 6.37 -0.16
CA ALA A 232 -21.96 6.90 1.03
C ALA A 232 -21.42 8.33 0.78
N LEU A 233 -20.73 8.55 -0.33
CA LEU A 233 -20.24 9.88 -0.72
C LEU A 233 -21.39 10.88 -0.94
N GLN A 234 -22.53 10.43 -1.49
CA GLN A 234 -23.69 11.30 -1.68
C GLN A 234 -24.35 11.70 -0.36
N ILE A 235 -24.41 10.78 0.61
CA ILE A 235 -24.87 11.08 1.98
C ILE A 235 -23.92 12.07 2.64
N ASP A 236 -22.61 11.84 2.54
CA ASP A 236 -21.59 12.71 3.14
C ASP A 236 -21.63 14.12 2.55
N GLN A 237 -21.77 14.24 1.23
CA GLN A 237 -21.97 15.53 0.55
C GLN A 237 -23.25 16.22 1.01
N SER A 238 -24.37 15.49 1.08
CA SER A 238 -25.65 16.05 1.53
C SER A 238 -25.59 16.52 2.99
N GLN A 239 -24.85 15.80 3.84
CA GLN A 239 -24.66 16.16 5.24
C GLN A 239 -23.77 17.40 5.38
N ALA A 240 -22.71 17.51 4.57
CA ALA A 240 -21.89 18.70 4.49
C ALA A 240 -22.70 19.93 4.03
N ASP A 241 -23.51 19.78 2.98
CA ASP A 241 -24.40 20.84 2.48
C ASP A 241 -25.44 21.27 3.52
N LYS A 242 -26.03 20.32 4.24
CA LYS A 242 -26.94 20.59 5.35
C LYS A 242 -26.26 21.40 6.45
N ASN A 243 -25.04 21.03 6.84
CA ASN A 243 -24.28 21.73 7.87
C ASN A 243 -23.94 23.17 7.42
N ILE A 244 -23.56 23.37 6.16
CA ILE A 244 -23.29 24.71 5.59
C ILE A 244 -24.58 25.55 5.57
N ALA A 245 -25.71 24.96 5.16
CA ALA A 245 -26.99 25.65 5.14
C ALA A 245 -27.45 26.04 6.56
N GLN A 246 -27.26 25.16 7.54
CA GLN A 246 -27.55 25.43 8.94
C GLN A 246 -26.66 26.56 9.49
N ALA A 247 -25.35 26.52 9.23
CA ALA A 247 -24.43 27.57 9.65
C ALA A 247 -24.80 28.94 9.05
N LYS A 248 -25.14 29.00 7.76
CA LYS A 248 -25.61 30.24 7.10
C LYS A 248 -26.93 30.75 7.67
N ALA A 249 -27.84 29.84 8.04
CA ALA A 249 -29.11 30.22 8.67
C ALA A 249 -28.87 30.80 10.08
N GLU A 250 -27.95 30.22 10.83
CA GLU A 250 -27.55 30.71 12.15
C GLU A 250 -26.82 32.05 12.07
N GLU A 251 -25.91 32.22 11.11
CA GLU A 251 -25.25 33.50 10.82
C GLU A 251 -26.27 34.60 10.51
N ARG A 252 -27.23 34.33 9.61
CA ARG A 252 -28.31 35.28 9.31
C ARG A 252 -29.15 35.61 10.54
N ARG A 253 -29.44 34.62 11.38
CA ARG A 253 -30.18 34.82 12.62
C ARG A 253 -29.41 35.71 13.59
N ALA A 254 -28.11 35.47 13.75
CA ALA A 254 -27.23 36.28 14.58
C ALA A 254 -27.14 37.72 14.07
N MET A 255 -26.98 37.91 12.75
CA MET A 255 -26.99 39.25 12.13
C MET A 255 -28.32 39.98 12.32
N ALA A 256 -29.46 39.30 12.19
CA ALA A 256 -30.77 39.89 12.40
C ALA A 256 -30.95 40.35 13.86
N ILE A 257 -30.52 39.53 14.82
CA ILE A 257 -30.54 39.91 16.25
C ILE A 257 -29.61 41.09 16.51
N ALA A 258 -28.40 41.09 15.94
CA ALA A 258 -27.47 42.20 16.07
C ALA A 258 -28.06 43.51 15.50
N LEU A 259 -28.70 43.45 14.33
CA LEU A 259 -29.40 44.58 13.72
C LEU A 259 -30.56 45.06 14.61
N GLU A 260 -31.35 44.15 15.18
CA GLU A 260 -32.43 44.50 16.10
C GLU A 260 -31.89 45.22 17.35
N GLN A 261 -30.78 44.74 17.92
CA GLN A 261 -30.13 45.39 19.05
C GLN A 261 -29.53 46.75 18.69
N GLU A 262 -28.91 46.87 17.51
CA GLU A 262 -28.39 48.13 17.00
C GLU A 262 -29.52 49.16 16.82
N MET A 263 -30.66 48.75 16.26
CA MET A 263 -31.84 49.61 16.10
C MET A 263 -32.45 50.02 17.45
N LYS A 264 -32.47 49.10 18.44
CA LYS A 264 -32.88 49.44 19.82
C LYS A 264 -31.93 50.46 20.45
N ALA A 265 -30.62 50.29 20.29
CA ALA A 265 -29.62 51.23 20.78
C ALA A 265 -29.77 52.61 20.11
N ARG A 266 -29.95 52.66 18.78
CA ARG A 266 -30.23 53.90 18.05
C ARG A 266 -31.52 54.58 18.49
N ALA A 267 -32.58 53.81 18.76
CA ALA A 267 -33.83 54.35 19.28
C ALA A 267 -33.65 54.94 20.69
N GLN A 268 -32.84 54.30 21.54
CA GLN A 268 -32.48 54.84 22.85
C GLN A 268 -31.63 56.10 22.74
N GLU A 269 -30.64 56.13 21.86
CA GLU A 269 -29.81 57.32 21.60
C GLU A 269 -30.66 58.49 21.08
N ALA A 270 -31.57 58.24 20.15
CA ALA A 270 -32.50 59.24 19.64
C ALA A 270 -33.43 59.76 20.76
N ARG A 271 -33.95 58.88 21.62
CA ARG A 271 -34.71 59.28 22.81
C ARG A 271 -33.88 60.13 23.76
N ALA A 272 -32.63 59.76 24.00
CA ALA A 272 -31.72 60.56 24.84
C ALA A 272 -31.52 61.97 24.25
N LYS A 273 -31.34 62.10 22.94
CA LYS A 273 -31.28 63.41 22.26
C LYS A 273 -32.56 64.23 22.38
N VAL A 274 -33.72 63.59 22.31
CA VAL A 274 -35.01 64.27 22.55
C VAL A 274 -35.08 64.79 23.99
N ILE A 275 -34.68 63.97 24.96
CA ILE A 275 -34.65 64.36 26.38
C ILE A 275 -33.66 65.51 26.60
N GLU A 276 -32.47 65.48 25.98
CA GLU A 276 -31.51 66.58 26.04
C GLU A 276 -32.08 67.89 25.47
N ALA A 277 -32.81 67.81 24.35
CA ALA A 277 -33.48 68.99 23.76
C ALA A 277 -34.64 69.49 24.63
N GLU A 278 -35.44 68.59 25.21
CA GLU A 278 -36.50 68.95 26.15
C GLU A 278 -35.94 69.57 27.44
N ALA A 279 -34.79 69.12 27.93
CA ALA A 279 -34.11 69.69 29.08
C ALA A 279 -33.63 71.14 28.86
N GLN A 280 -33.44 71.56 27.60
CA GLN A 280 -33.15 72.96 27.28
C GLN A 280 -34.37 73.87 27.44
N LEU A 281 -35.59 73.34 27.36
CA LEU A 281 -36.82 74.12 27.48
C LEU A 281 -36.97 74.78 28.87
N PRO A 282 -36.85 74.05 30.00
CA PRO A 282 -36.88 74.65 31.33
C PRO A 282 -35.77 75.67 31.56
N LEU A 283 -34.56 75.44 31.01
CA LEU A 283 -33.45 76.39 31.10
C LEU A 283 -33.78 77.68 30.35
N ALA A 284 -34.28 77.58 29.11
CA ALA A 284 -34.70 78.73 28.31
C ALA A 284 -35.90 79.46 28.95
N MET A 285 -36.85 78.74 29.56
CA MET A 285 -37.94 79.34 30.31
C MET A 285 -37.44 80.08 31.55
N ALA A 286 -36.50 79.50 32.30
CA ALA A 286 -35.87 80.15 33.45
C ALA A 286 -35.11 81.42 33.03
N GLU A 287 -34.44 81.40 31.87
CA GLU A 287 -33.81 82.59 31.29
C GLU A 287 -34.85 83.65 30.88
N ALA A 288 -35.97 83.24 30.26
CA ALA A 288 -37.07 84.16 29.91
C ALA A 288 -37.75 84.80 31.12
N PHE A 289 -37.84 84.07 32.26
CA PHE A 289 -38.28 84.64 33.53
C PHE A 289 -37.28 85.65 34.11
N ARG A 290 -35.97 85.38 33.99
CA ARG A 290 -34.91 86.30 34.45
C ARG A 290 -34.81 87.56 33.57
N SER A 291 -34.97 87.42 32.27
CA SER A 291 -34.88 88.53 31.30
C SER A 291 -36.15 89.40 31.26
N GLY A 292 -37.19 89.02 32.01
CA GLY A 292 -38.45 89.79 32.12
C GLY A 292 -39.40 89.61 30.94
N ASN A 293 -39.15 88.66 30.04
CA ASN A 293 -39.98 88.42 28.85
C ASN A 293 -41.22 87.57 29.13
N LEU A 294 -41.28 86.88 30.28
CA LEU A 294 -42.42 86.04 30.69
C LEU A 294 -42.86 86.37 32.12
N GLY A 295 -44.14 86.68 32.30
CA GLY A 295 -44.71 87.06 33.61
C GLY A 295 -45.29 85.87 34.39
N ILE A 296 -45.41 86.03 35.72
CA ILE A 296 -46.00 85.03 36.63
C ILE A 296 -47.44 84.67 36.23
N MET A 297 -48.23 85.66 35.80
CA MET A 297 -49.61 85.43 35.33
C MET A 297 -49.68 84.56 34.07
N ASP A 298 -48.68 84.65 33.19
CA ASP A 298 -48.64 83.85 31.95
C ASP A 298 -48.21 82.39 32.23
N TYR A 299 -47.35 82.17 33.23
CA TYR A 299 -47.04 80.82 33.72
C TYR A 299 -48.27 80.11 34.30
N TYR A 300 -49.06 80.82 35.12
CA TYR A 300 -50.31 80.27 35.67
C TYR A 300 -51.34 79.95 34.58
N LYS A 301 -51.46 80.80 33.55
CA LYS A 301 -52.31 80.50 32.38
C LYS A 301 -51.82 79.26 31.64
N MET A 302 -50.52 79.12 31.39
CA MET A 302 -49.94 77.95 30.74
C MET A 302 -50.21 76.67 31.55
N LYS A 303 -49.99 76.71 32.87
CA LYS A 303 -50.31 75.60 33.79
C LYS A 303 -51.79 75.20 33.75
N ASN A 304 -52.71 76.17 33.68
CA ASN A 304 -54.14 75.89 33.57
C ASN A 304 -54.49 75.22 32.24
N VAL A 305 -53.96 75.73 31.12
CA VAL A 305 -54.19 75.12 29.79
C VAL A 305 -53.61 73.71 29.72
N GLN A 306 -52.43 73.47 30.30
CA GLN A 306 -51.86 72.12 30.41
C GLN A 306 -52.75 71.19 31.25
N SER A 307 -53.29 71.69 32.37
CA SER A 307 -54.18 70.91 33.24
C SER A 307 -55.50 70.56 32.54
N ASP A 308 -56.08 71.51 31.81
CA ASP A 308 -57.28 71.27 31.00
C ASP A 308 -57.02 70.28 29.86
N THR A 309 -55.86 70.36 29.22
CA THR A 309 -55.46 69.42 28.15
C THR A 309 -55.26 68.01 28.71
N ALA A 310 -54.55 67.88 29.83
CA ALA A 310 -54.35 66.60 30.51
C ALA A 310 -55.67 65.97 30.96
N MET A 311 -56.61 66.78 31.46
CA MET A 311 -57.96 66.32 31.80
C MET A 311 -58.72 65.84 30.56
N ARG A 312 -58.63 66.56 29.43
CA ARG A 312 -59.27 66.16 28.16
C ARG A 312 -58.67 64.87 27.58
N ASP A 313 -57.35 64.71 27.59
CA ASP A 313 -56.68 63.51 27.10
C ASP A 313 -57.02 62.27 27.95
N ALA A 314 -57.11 62.44 29.27
CA ALA A 314 -57.54 61.37 30.20
C ALA A 314 -59.00 60.95 29.98
N ILE A 315 -59.88 61.89 29.61
CA ILE A 315 -61.27 61.60 29.24
C ILE A 315 -61.35 60.90 27.86
N ALA A 316 -60.49 61.27 26.91
CA ALA A 316 -60.48 60.72 25.55
C ALA A 316 -59.89 59.30 25.46
N ASN A 317 -58.93 58.94 26.32
CA ASN A 317 -58.28 57.63 26.35
C ASN A 317 -58.31 56.99 27.75
N PRO A 318 -59.44 56.38 28.18
CA PRO A 318 -59.59 55.81 29.53
C PRO A 318 -58.76 54.54 29.79
N ALA A 319 -57.95 54.06 28.84
CA ALA A 319 -57.23 52.78 28.92
C ALA A 319 -55.69 52.87 29.03
N SER A 320 -55.11 54.06 29.18
CA SER A 320 -53.67 54.20 29.46
C SER A 320 -53.46 54.70 30.89
N PRO A 321 -52.67 53.99 31.73
CA PRO A 321 -52.39 54.46 33.09
C PRO A 321 -51.58 55.75 33.02
N ALA A 322 -51.92 56.71 33.87
CA ALA A 322 -51.24 58.00 33.98
C ALA A 322 -49.73 57.80 34.14
N SER A 323 -48.95 58.20 33.12
CA SER A 323 -47.52 58.37 33.28
C SER A 323 -47.29 59.58 34.17
N SER A 324 -46.79 59.34 35.37
CA SER A 324 -46.42 60.36 36.35
C SER A 324 -45.51 61.42 35.71
N PRO A 325 -45.71 62.71 35.99
CA PRO A 325 -44.74 63.72 35.60
C PRO A 325 -43.48 63.55 36.45
N ILE A 326 -42.32 63.62 35.81
CA ILE A 326 -41.02 63.85 36.47
C ILE A 326 -40.91 65.34 36.78
#